data_AF-A0A8C3S4V9-F1
#
_entry.id   AF-A0A8C3S4V9-F1
#
_cell.length_a   1.000
_cell.length_b   1.000
_cell.length_c   1.000
_cell.angle_alpha   90.00
_cell.angle_beta   90.00
_cell.angle_gamma   90.00
#
_symmetry.space_group_name_H-M   'P 1'
#
loop_
_entity.id
_entity.type
_entity.pdbx_description
1 polymer ?
#
loop_
_entity_poly.entity_id
_entity_poly.type
_entity_poly.pdbx_seq_one_letter_code
_entity_poly.pdbx_strand_id
1 'polypeptide(L)'
;MGNTVSPLLGPCRPGGSRPRARRGSLSAAPPPQLGALPRSSAFHPSPLQVSARQGCQSGRFTTLGGCCDLCPQGYGAAVPCGGANTECEPCRENGTFSSISSATEPCQPCSRCPEHVPVAEACTPTRDTVCAPRCAPGHYLPAENGSSSQCLPCQVCSQGYGAVTPCGPTDNTVCQRCPEGFYSEEKSASAPCLPCRLECHEDEVMIRACSPGSDTLCMGTYRDHPKKPPLSDSEGSASPNNSSEFLPPLPDNSKNIIPVYCSILAAVVVGLLAYVAFKWYVCPHPKLPPAPQPPAPALSPLLHSEPSSPAPPQSLHPPAGALTPPTPKPPPRLYRALPPHKQEEVEQLLESSGHGKDWRCLASRLGYEEEAVDTFGRGEAPAHTLLSDWAAREGATLEALCAALAGIERPDVVENLTGPAEASSVV
;
A
#
# COMPACT_ATOMS: atom_id res chain seq x y z
N MET A 1 -59.61 34.21 38.72
CA MET A 1 -58.91 33.36 39.70
C MET A 1 -57.51 33.16 39.12
N GLY A 2 -56.41 33.72 39.60
CA GLY A 2 -56.01 34.22 40.92
C GLY A 2 -54.59 33.68 41.13
N ASN A 3 -53.56 34.38 40.65
CA ASN A 3 -52.75 35.39 41.37
C ASN A 3 -51.57 34.80 42.18
N THR A 4 -50.35 35.21 41.77
CA THR A 4 -49.29 35.78 42.65
C THR A 4 -48.21 34.87 43.30
N VAL A 5 -47.00 34.97 42.71
CA VAL A 5 -45.65 35.25 43.32
C VAL A 5 -45.12 34.42 44.52
N SER A 6 -44.01 33.66 44.26
CA SER A 6 -42.69 33.52 44.98
C SER A 6 -42.61 33.44 46.54
N PRO A 7 -41.43 33.42 47.22
CA PRO A 7 -40.04 32.98 46.91
C PRO A 7 -39.43 32.03 48.01
N LEU A 8 -38.09 31.83 48.00
CA LEU A 8 -37.14 31.74 49.16
C LEU A 8 -36.37 30.42 49.45
N LEU A 9 -35.17 30.64 50.02
CA LEU A 9 -34.28 29.77 50.84
C LEU A 9 -33.37 28.72 50.17
N GLY A 10 -32.07 29.07 50.08
CA GLY A 10 -30.99 28.15 50.51
C GLY A 10 -30.64 28.42 51.99
N PRO A 11 -29.42 28.11 52.50
CA PRO A 11 -28.35 27.26 51.97
C PRO A 11 -28.03 26.06 52.90
N CYS A 12 -27.16 25.13 52.49
CA CYS A 12 -26.58 24.11 53.40
C CYS A 12 -25.06 23.90 53.24
N ARG A 13 -24.34 24.27 54.30
CA ARG A 13 -23.03 23.79 54.77
C ARG A 13 -23.19 23.62 56.30
N PRO A 14 -22.54 22.66 56.99
CA PRO A 14 -21.07 22.61 57.06
C PRO A 14 -20.44 21.20 57.30
N GLY A 15 -19.10 21.15 57.47
CA GLY A 15 -18.43 20.13 58.31
C GLY A 15 -17.33 19.26 57.68
N GLY A 16 -16.21 19.05 58.41
CA GLY A 16 -15.25 17.94 58.19
C GLY A 16 -14.01 18.23 57.31
N SER A 17 -13.08 19.10 57.70
CA SER A 17 -11.86 18.81 58.49
C SER A 17 -10.72 18.03 57.79
N ARG A 18 -9.62 18.72 57.44
CA ARG A 18 -8.31 18.16 57.06
C ARG A 18 -7.45 17.81 58.29
N PRO A 19 -6.49 16.87 58.21
CA PRO A 19 -5.25 16.94 58.97
C PRO A 19 -4.17 17.76 58.23
N ARG A 20 -3.21 18.32 58.98
CA ARG A 20 -2.27 19.36 58.53
C ARG A 20 -0.84 18.98 58.94
N ALA A 21 0.02 18.61 57.99
CA ALA A 21 1.44 18.44 58.27
C ALA A 21 2.09 19.82 58.55
N ARG A 22 2.86 19.92 59.64
CA ARG A 22 3.38 21.19 60.16
C ARG A 22 4.90 21.25 59.97
N ARG A 23 5.42 22.37 59.47
CA ARG A 23 6.87 22.64 59.46
C ARG A 23 7.42 22.73 60.88
N GLY A 24 8.62 22.18 61.10
CA GLY A 24 9.50 22.50 62.23
C GLY A 24 10.84 22.99 61.69
N SER A 25 11.29 24.14 62.18
CA SER A 25 12.63 24.70 61.95
C SER A 25 13.38 24.66 63.28
N LEU A 26 14.70 24.44 63.26
CA LEU A 26 15.59 24.77 64.38
C LEU A 26 17.03 24.95 63.87
N SER A 27 17.79 25.77 64.60
CA SER A 27 18.99 26.47 64.13
C SER A 27 20.31 25.82 64.56
N ALA A 28 21.42 26.30 64.01
CA ALA A 28 22.79 25.81 64.23
C ALA A 28 23.50 26.44 65.44
N ALA A 29 24.46 25.70 66.04
CA ALA A 29 25.61 26.19 66.84
C ALA A 29 26.65 25.02 67.01
N PRO A 30 27.83 25.17 67.65
CA PRO A 30 29.14 25.22 66.99
C PRO A 30 30.11 24.05 67.38
N PRO A 31 31.38 23.99 66.91
CA PRO A 31 32.17 22.75 66.90
C PRO A 31 33.10 22.55 68.13
N PRO A 32 33.59 21.31 68.37
CA PRO A 32 34.71 21.03 69.26
C PRO A 32 36.09 21.05 68.55
N GLN A 33 37.15 21.15 69.36
CA GLN A 33 38.54 21.45 68.97
C GLN A 33 39.45 20.23 68.73
N LEU A 34 40.65 20.53 68.22
CA LEU A 34 41.80 19.65 67.94
C LEU A 34 42.13 18.57 69.00
N GLY A 35 42.56 17.40 68.51
CA GLY A 35 43.41 16.43 69.19
C GLY A 35 44.45 15.87 68.19
N ALA A 36 45.69 15.62 68.62
CA ALA A 36 46.84 15.52 67.72
C ALA A 36 47.53 14.13 67.65
N LEU A 37 47.97 13.76 66.44
CA LEU A 37 49.16 12.93 66.10
C LEU A 37 49.17 11.44 66.56
N PRO A 38 49.76 10.50 65.78
CA PRO A 38 51.18 10.50 65.42
C PRO A 38 51.52 10.45 63.92
N ARG A 39 52.83 10.51 63.64
CA ARG A 39 53.46 10.80 62.35
C ARG A 39 54.34 9.62 61.92
N SER A 40 53.91 8.82 60.94
CA SER A 40 54.66 7.79 60.20
C SER A 40 53.72 7.18 59.15
N SER A 41 54.09 6.90 57.90
CA SER A 41 55.35 7.11 57.18
C SER A 41 55.06 7.48 55.73
N ALA A 42 55.94 8.22 55.07
CA ALA A 42 55.78 8.53 53.66
C ALA A 42 56.01 7.27 52.80
N PHE A 43 54.93 6.71 52.26
CA PHE A 43 54.98 5.94 51.02
C PHE A 43 54.35 6.80 49.93
N HIS A 44 55.18 7.33 49.04
CA HIS A 44 54.72 7.82 47.74
C HIS A 44 54.37 6.61 46.87
N PRO A 45 53.11 6.43 46.44
CA PRO A 45 52.85 5.68 45.21
C PRO A 45 53.30 6.55 44.03
N SER A 46 53.89 5.95 43.01
CA SER A 46 54.33 6.66 41.80
C SER A 46 53.15 7.38 41.12
N PRO A 47 53.33 8.61 40.58
CA PRO A 47 52.23 9.51 40.23
C PRO A 47 51.49 9.19 38.91
N LEU A 48 51.47 7.93 38.45
CA LEU A 48 51.02 7.57 37.09
C LEU A 48 49.78 6.63 37.01
N GLN A 49 49.16 6.21 38.11
CA GLN A 49 48.08 5.21 38.07
C GLN A 49 46.87 5.49 39.02
N VAL A 50 46.62 6.74 39.42
CA VAL A 50 45.52 7.07 40.37
C VAL A 50 44.51 8.10 39.83
N SER A 51 44.83 8.89 38.81
CA SER A 51 44.05 10.10 38.46
C SER A 51 43.23 10.03 37.16
N ALA A 52 42.74 8.84 36.77
CA ALA A 52 41.88 8.68 35.58
C ALA A 52 40.40 8.35 35.89
N ARG A 53 40.05 7.99 37.14
CA ARG A 53 38.68 7.54 37.49
C ARG A 53 37.73 8.64 37.97
N GLN A 54 38.22 9.74 38.56
CA GLN A 54 37.40 10.92 38.85
C GLN A 54 37.30 11.80 37.59
N GLY A 55 36.15 11.78 36.90
CA GLY A 55 35.84 12.70 35.80
C GLY A 55 35.31 12.07 34.51
N CYS A 56 35.32 10.74 34.40
CA CYS A 56 34.85 10.06 33.18
C CYS A 56 33.31 10.04 33.10
N GLN A 57 32.73 10.89 32.24
CA GLN A 57 31.27 11.05 32.11
C GLN A 57 30.55 9.79 31.60
N SER A 58 31.23 8.95 30.81
CA SER A 58 30.67 7.67 30.34
C SER A 58 30.68 6.57 31.39
N GLY A 59 31.44 6.72 32.49
CA GLY A 59 31.68 5.66 33.48
C GLY A 59 32.37 4.41 32.93
N ARG A 60 32.82 4.44 31.66
CA ARG A 60 33.38 3.31 30.91
C ARG A 60 34.81 3.63 30.50
N PHE A 61 35.66 2.60 30.46
CA PHE A 61 37.09 2.75 30.19
C PHE A 61 37.57 1.71 29.18
N THR A 62 38.55 2.08 28.38
CA THR A 62 39.22 1.17 27.46
C THR A 62 40.12 0.19 28.21
N THR A 63 40.55 -0.90 27.57
CA THR A 63 41.56 -1.82 28.14
C THR A 63 42.91 -1.16 28.43
N LEU A 64 43.18 0.01 27.85
CA LEU A 64 44.35 0.84 28.11
C LEU A 64 44.14 1.85 29.26
N GLY A 65 42.95 1.87 29.88
CA GLY A 65 42.62 2.74 31.01
C GLY A 65 42.17 4.16 30.64
N GLY A 66 42.01 4.47 29.35
CA GLY A 66 41.44 5.74 28.90
C GLY A 66 39.93 5.80 29.17
N CYS A 67 39.39 6.98 29.49
CA CYS A 67 37.94 7.19 29.53
C CYS A 67 37.36 7.06 28.12
N CYS A 68 36.21 6.41 27.99
CA CYS A 68 35.53 6.29 26.70
C CYS A 68 34.64 7.50 26.39
N ASP A 69 34.60 7.89 25.12
CA ASP A 69 33.73 8.97 24.64
C ASP A 69 32.26 8.54 24.61
N LEU A 70 31.36 9.52 24.73
CA LEU A 70 29.92 9.35 24.60
C LEU A 70 29.48 9.75 23.20
N CYS A 71 28.78 8.87 22.50
CA CYS A 71 28.00 9.25 21.33
C CYS A 71 26.83 10.13 21.80
N PRO A 72 26.61 11.33 21.23
CA PRO A 72 25.48 12.18 21.57
C PRO A 72 24.18 11.62 20.98
N GLN A 73 23.03 12.18 21.39
CA GLN A 73 21.74 11.86 20.77
C GLN A 73 21.80 12.10 19.26
N GLY A 74 21.19 11.22 18.47
CA GLY A 74 21.36 11.21 17.01
C GLY A 74 22.52 10.35 16.51
N TYR A 75 23.36 9.86 17.41
CA TYR A 75 24.51 9.01 17.10
C TYR A 75 24.50 7.75 17.97
N GLY A 76 24.99 6.65 17.41
CA GLY A 76 25.15 5.36 18.09
C GLY A 76 26.60 4.89 18.05
N ALA A 77 26.96 3.98 18.95
CA ALA A 77 28.28 3.36 18.97
C ALA A 77 28.38 2.29 17.87
N ALA A 78 29.06 2.62 16.77
CA ALA A 78 29.46 1.66 15.73
C ALA A 78 30.50 0.68 16.27
N VAL A 79 31.45 1.19 17.07
CA VAL A 79 32.36 0.38 17.88
C VAL A 79 32.09 0.73 19.35
N PRO A 80 31.54 -0.20 20.17
CA PRO A 80 31.28 0.06 21.58
C PRO A 80 32.57 0.08 22.39
N CYS A 81 32.62 0.95 23.41
CA CYS A 81 33.74 1.06 24.34
C CYS A 81 34.16 -0.30 24.94
N GLY A 82 35.45 -0.63 24.81
CA GLY A 82 36.01 -1.88 25.33
C GLY A 82 37.51 -1.99 25.06
N GLY A 83 37.91 -2.73 24.03
CA GLY A 83 39.32 -2.80 23.61
C GLY A 83 39.84 -1.47 23.06
N ALA A 84 38.96 -0.74 22.35
CA ALA A 84 39.19 0.60 21.85
C ALA A 84 38.24 1.60 22.53
N ASN A 85 38.44 2.88 22.23
CA ASN A 85 37.49 3.96 22.55
C ASN A 85 36.21 3.78 21.71
N THR A 86 35.12 4.42 22.12
CA THR A 86 33.87 4.45 21.36
C THR A 86 34.08 5.10 19.99
N GLU A 87 33.60 4.46 18.93
CA GLU A 87 33.47 5.09 17.61
C GLU A 87 31.98 5.32 17.31
N CYS A 88 31.61 6.56 16.97
CA CYS A 88 30.23 6.99 16.84
C CYS A 88 29.82 7.20 15.38
N GLU A 89 28.69 6.64 14.99
CA GLU A 89 28.07 6.84 13.67
C GLU A 89 26.75 7.62 13.79
N PRO A 90 26.37 8.44 12.80
CA PRO A 90 25.07 9.09 12.77
C PRO A 90 23.95 8.08 12.50
N CYS A 91 22.86 8.15 13.25
CA CYS A 91 21.72 7.26 13.04
C CYS A 91 21.00 7.60 11.72
N ARG A 92 20.64 6.57 10.96
CA ARG A 92 19.98 6.67 9.65
C ARG A 92 18.58 7.27 9.78
N GLU A 93 18.35 8.37 9.05
CA GLU A 93 17.03 8.99 8.91
C GLU A 93 15.95 7.97 8.48
N ASN A 94 14.79 8.03 9.15
CA ASN A 94 13.64 7.16 8.92
C ASN A 94 13.97 5.64 8.95
N GLY A 95 14.96 5.24 9.76
CA GLY A 95 15.32 3.83 9.94
C GLY A 95 15.85 3.48 11.33
N THR A 96 16.63 4.38 11.94
CA THR A 96 17.19 4.17 13.29
C THR A 96 17.26 5.47 14.09
N PHE A 97 17.24 5.37 15.42
CA PHE A 97 17.37 6.50 16.35
C PHE A 97 18.30 6.20 17.53
N SER A 98 18.75 7.24 18.23
CA SER A 98 19.46 7.18 19.50
C SER A 98 19.04 8.38 20.36
N SER A 99 18.26 8.11 21.41
CA SER A 99 17.66 9.13 22.29
C SER A 99 18.47 9.43 23.55
N ILE A 100 19.56 8.68 23.78
CA ILE A 100 20.44 8.82 24.94
C ILE A 100 21.88 9.12 24.50
N SER A 101 22.69 9.67 25.40
CA SER A 101 24.14 9.76 25.18
C SER A 101 24.83 8.54 25.77
N SER A 102 25.46 7.70 24.94
CA SER A 102 25.99 6.39 25.33
C SER A 102 27.36 6.09 24.71
N ALA A 103 28.20 5.36 25.44
CA ALA A 103 29.49 4.85 24.97
C ALA A 103 29.42 3.40 24.43
N THR A 104 28.22 2.80 24.44
CA THR A 104 28.05 1.37 24.13
C THR A 104 26.77 1.01 23.39
N GLU A 105 25.76 1.88 23.35
CA GLU A 105 24.53 1.59 22.59
C GLU A 105 24.68 1.99 21.12
N PRO A 106 24.43 1.07 20.17
CA PRO A 106 24.32 1.41 18.75
C PRO A 106 22.98 2.11 18.47
N CYS A 107 22.81 2.62 17.23
CA CYS A 107 21.53 3.16 16.79
C CYS A 107 20.45 2.08 16.81
N GLN A 108 19.34 2.35 17.51
CA GLN A 108 18.22 1.41 17.66
C GLN A 108 17.29 1.51 16.44
N PRO A 109 16.70 0.39 15.95
CA PRO A 109 15.73 0.46 14.85
C PRO A 109 14.46 1.18 15.30
N CYS A 110 13.90 2.03 14.43
CA CYS A 110 12.63 2.70 14.72
C CYS A 110 11.49 1.69 14.92
N SER A 111 10.69 1.90 15.96
CA SER A 111 9.45 1.17 16.20
C SER A 111 8.47 1.37 15.04
N ARG A 112 7.67 0.33 14.77
CA ARG A 112 6.56 0.38 13.80
C ARG A 112 5.24 0.38 14.56
N CYS A 113 4.30 1.20 14.11
CA CYS A 113 2.97 1.21 14.70
C CYS A 113 2.18 -0.06 14.35
N PRO A 114 1.25 -0.50 15.22
CA PRO A 114 0.37 -1.62 14.91
C PRO A 114 -0.48 -1.39 13.65
N GLU A 115 -0.96 -2.48 13.06
CA GLU A 115 -1.90 -2.46 11.93
C GLU A 115 -3.06 -1.48 12.18
N HIS A 116 -3.34 -0.64 11.17
CA HIS A 116 -4.36 0.41 11.17
C HIS A 116 -4.22 1.48 12.28
N VAL A 117 -3.08 1.58 12.97
CA VAL A 117 -2.74 2.70 13.87
C VAL A 117 -1.81 3.68 13.13
N PRO A 118 -2.24 4.93 12.85
CA PRO A 118 -1.39 5.89 12.16
C PRO A 118 -0.22 6.36 13.02
N VAL A 119 0.88 6.74 12.37
CA VAL A 119 2.02 7.40 13.00
C VAL A 119 1.61 8.83 13.42
N ALA A 120 1.83 9.19 14.68
CA ALA A 120 1.57 10.52 15.22
C ALA A 120 2.82 11.42 15.16
N GLU A 121 4.00 10.87 15.48
CA GLU A 121 5.30 11.53 15.25
C GLU A 121 6.22 10.55 14.50
N ALA A 122 6.79 10.98 13.38
CA ALA A 122 7.70 10.18 12.58
C ALA A 122 9.05 9.97 13.31
N CYS A 123 9.70 8.83 13.05
CA CYS A 123 11.02 8.56 13.60
C CYS A 123 12.05 9.58 13.09
N THR A 124 12.93 10.00 13.98
CA THR A 124 14.05 10.91 13.72
C THR A 124 15.33 10.32 14.31
N PRO A 125 16.54 10.75 13.89
CA PRO A 125 17.78 10.23 14.47
C PRO A 125 17.86 10.32 16.00
N THR A 126 17.14 11.24 16.65
CA THR A 126 17.12 11.44 18.12
C THR A 126 15.91 10.86 18.84
N ARG A 127 14.82 10.50 18.14
CA ARG A 127 13.55 10.09 18.75
C ARG A 127 12.85 9.01 17.91
N ASP A 128 12.35 7.99 18.60
CA ASP A 128 11.58 6.89 18.00
C ASP A 128 10.23 7.37 17.41
N THR A 129 9.62 6.53 16.58
CA THR A 129 8.23 6.67 16.11
C THR A 129 7.26 6.73 17.28
N VAL A 130 6.36 7.71 17.29
CA VAL A 130 5.23 7.76 18.22
C VAL A 130 3.94 7.41 17.48
N CYS A 131 3.19 6.44 18.00
CA CYS A 131 1.94 5.97 17.40
C CYS A 131 0.72 6.74 17.94
N ALA A 132 -0.30 6.91 17.11
CA ALA A 132 -1.53 7.57 17.53
C ALA A 132 -2.30 6.73 18.57
N PRO A 133 -2.99 7.36 19.54
CA PRO A 133 -3.84 6.66 20.52
C PRO A 133 -5.21 6.28 19.94
N ARG A 134 -5.41 6.38 18.63
CA ARG A 134 -6.67 6.13 17.92
C ARG A 134 -6.37 5.39 16.63
N CYS A 135 -7.30 4.54 16.21
CA CYS A 135 -7.25 3.88 14.91
C CYS A 135 -7.36 4.89 13.74
N ALA A 136 -6.93 4.45 12.56
CA ALA A 136 -7.14 5.16 11.32
C ALA A 136 -8.65 5.34 11.02
N PRO A 137 -9.04 6.32 10.18
CA PRO A 137 -10.43 6.48 9.76
C PRO A 137 -11.04 5.18 9.21
N GLY A 138 -12.31 4.95 9.50
CA GLY A 138 -13.00 3.70 9.13
C GLY A 138 -12.64 2.49 10.00
N HIS A 139 -11.88 2.66 11.08
CA HIS A 139 -11.57 1.62 12.07
C HIS A 139 -11.90 2.08 13.48
N TYR A 140 -12.32 1.14 14.33
CA TYR A 140 -12.63 1.36 15.74
C TYR A 140 -11.78 0.42 16.62
N LEU A 141 -11.55 0.81 17.87
CA LEU A 141 -10.90 -0.03 18.87
C LEU A 141 -11.97 -0.58 19.83
N PRO A 142 -12.30 -1.89 19.80
CA PRO A 142 -13.30 -2.45 20.69
C PRO A 142 -12.99 -2.16 22.16
N ALA A 143 -13.97 -1.69 22.91
CA ALA A 143 -13.88 -1.51 24.36
C ALA A 143 -13.97 -2.86 25.11
N GLU A 144 -13.06 -3.78 24.79
CA GLU A 144 -12.94 -5.11 25.37
C GLU A 144 -12.19 -5.08 26.71
N ASN A 145 -12.61 -5.94 27.63
CA ASN A 145 -12.23 -5.91 29.05
C ASN A 145 -10.86 -6.55 29.34
N GLY A 146 -9.87 -6.35 28.46
CA GLY A 146 -8.45 -6.69 28.70
C GLY A 146 -7.67 -7.40 27.58
N SER A 147 -8.23 -7.64 26.39
CA SER A 147 -7.65 -8.57 25.39
C SER A 147 -7.31 -8.00 24.01
N SER A 148 -8.12 -7.10 23.42
CA SER A 148 -7.93 -6.66 22.03
C SER A 148 -7.42 -5.22 21.91
N SER A 149 -6.11 -5.04 21.79
CA SER A 149 -5.48 -3.76 21.43
C SER A 149 -5.38 -3.53 19.92
N GLN A 150 -6.21 -4.22 19.12
CA GLN A 150 -6.16 -4.19 17.66
C GLN A 150 -7.35 -3.43 17.09
N CYS A 151 -7.06 -2.54 16.14
CA CYS A 151 -8.06 -1.78 15.40
C CYS A 151 -8.83 -2.70 14.44
N LEU A 152 -10.16 -2.69 14.52
CA LEU A 152 -11.04 -3.44 13.62
C LEU A 152 -11.71 -2.51 12.61
N PRO A 153 -11.93 -2.93 11.36
CA PRO A 153 -12.65 -2.14 10.37
C PRO A 153 -14.12 -1.96 10.79
N CYS A 154 -14.64 -0.75 10.60
CA CYS A 154 -16.05 -0.44 10.82
C CYS A 154 -16.93 -1.08 9.73
N GLN A 155 -18.14 -1.50 10.12
CA GLN A 155 -19.15 -2.00 9.20
C GLN A 155 -19.59 -0.91 8.21
N VAL A 156 -19.58 -1.20 6.91
CA VAL A 156 -20.11 -0.30 5.89
C VAL A 156 -21.60 -0.62 5.67
N CYS A 157 -22.47 0.38 5.81
CA CYS A 157 -23.89 0.23 5.49
C CYS A 157 -24.06 0.22 3.96
N SER A 158 -24.81 -0.75 3.45
CA SER A 158 -25.13 -0.85 2.03
C SER A 158 -26.24 0.13 1.63
N GLN A 159 -26.38 0.41 0.33
CA GLN A 159 -27.56 1.06 -0.23
C GLN A 159 -28.85 0.46 0.35
N GLY A 160 -29.80 1.30 0.74
CA GLY A 160 -30.98 0.87 1.51
C GLY A 160 -30.84 0.99 3.04
N TYR A 161 -29.64 1.23 3.53
CA TYR A 161 -29.30 1.26 4.96
C TYR A 161 -28.45 2.48 5.29
N GLY A 162 -28.62 3.01 6.49
CA GLY A 162 -27.82 4.12 7.02
C GLY A 162 -27.28 3.80 8.42
N ALA A 163 -26.23 4.50 8.81
CA ALA A 163 -25.64 4.40 10.13
C ALA A 163 -26.53 5.09 11.17
N VAL A 164 -27.03 4.33 12.15
CA VAL A 164 -27.72 4.87 13.34
C VAL A 164 -26.70 5.20 14.42
N THR A 165 -25.68 4.35 14.56
CA THR A 165 -24.43 4.69 15.24
C THR A 165 -23.35 4.77 14.15
N PRO A 166 -22.75 5.95 13.89
CA PRO A 166 -21.64 6.05 12.94
C PRO A 166 -20.37 5.43 13.51
N CYS A 167 -19.45 5.02 12.64
CA CYS A 167 -18.11 4.56 13.00
C CYS A 167 -17.43 5.54 13.98
N GLY A 168 -17.15 5.07 15.20
CA GLY A 168 -16.54 5.84 16.28
C GLY A 168 -15.11 5.37 16.58
N PRO A 169 -14.40 6.04 17.52
CA PRO A 169 -13.07 5.58 17.94
C PRO A 169 -13.12 4.26 18.72
N THR A 170 -14.26 3.97 19.36
CA THR A 170 -14.51 2.80 20.22
C THR A 170 -15.68 1.93 19.75
N ASP A 171 -16.44 2.43 18.78
CA ASP A 171 -17.78 1.95 18.48
C ASP A 171 -17.86 1.57 17.00
N ASN A 172 -18.29 0.33 16.73
CA ASN A 172 -18.58 -0.09 15.38
C ASN A 172 -19.79 0.66 14.82
N THR A 173 -19.86 0.81 13.50
CA THR A 173 -21.06 1.26 12.82
C THR A 173 -22.23 0.30 13.07
N VAL A 174 -23.38 0.85 13.44
CA VAL A 174 -24.64 0.10 13.52
C VAL A 174 -25.55 0.54 12.39
N CYS A 175 -25.74 -0.35 11.41
CA CYS A 175 -26.57 -0.10 10.23
C CYS A 175 -28.03 -0.48 10.47
N GLN A 176 -28.95 0.39 10.06
CA GLN A 176 -30.39 0.11 10.03
C GLN A 176 -30.93 0.35 8.62
N ARG A 177 -31.92 -0.44 8.21
CA ARG A 177 -32.69 -0.18 6.99
C ARG A 177 -33.36 1.20 7.12
N CYS A 178 -33.32 1.99 6.03
CA CYS A 178 -33.97 3.29 6.05
C CYS A 178 -35.49 3.14 6.23
N PRO A 179 -36.10 3.90 7.16
CA PRO A 179 -37.54 3.88 7.39
C PRO A 179 -38.29 4.58 6.24
N GLU A 180 -39.62 4.43 6.22
CA GLU A 180 -40.47 5.08 5.22
C GLU A 180 -40.25 6.60 5.19
N GLY A 181 -40.15 7.15 3.98
CA GLY A 181 -39.79 8.57 3.76
C GLY A 181 -38.30 8.89 3.88
N PHE A 182 -37.42 7.89 4.05
CA PHE A 182 -35.96 8.07 4.07
C PHE A 182 -35.26 7.10 3.12
N TYR A 183 -34.08 7.49 2.64
CA TYR A 183 -33.26 6.72 1.70
C TYR A 183 -31.76 6.79 2.00
N SER A 184 -31.00 5.87 1.41
CA SER A 184 -29.53 5.88 1.39
C SER A 184 -29.04 5.25 0.08
N GLU A 185 -28.44 6.07 -0.79
CA GLU A 185 -27.88 5.65 -2.10
C GLU A 185 -26.40 5.23 -2.01
N GLU A 186 -25.63 5.79 -1.08
CA GLU A 186 -24.20 5.57 -0.93
C GLU A 186 -23.89 4.41 0.05
N LYS A 187 -22.78 3.70 -0.18
CA LYS A 187 -22.23 2.75 0.80
C LYS A 187 -21.33 3.49 1.79
N SER A 188 -21.72 3.59 3.06
CA SER A 188 -20.98 4.37 4.06
C SER A 188 -21.01 3.75 5.45
N ALA A 189 -19.90 3.91 6.19
CA ALA A 189 -19.79 3.53 7.60
C ALA A 189 -20.27 4.64 8.57
N SER A 190 -20.68 5.80 8.05
CA SER A 190 -21.05 6.97 8.88
C SER A 190 -22.25 7.76 8.38
N ALA A 191 -22.66 7.63 7.12
CA ALA A 191 -23.81 8.36 6.59
C ALA A 191 -25.13 7.79 7.17
N PRO A 192 -26.00 8.65 7.76
CA PRO A 192 -27.35 8.26 8.15
C PRO A 192 -28.26 8.18 6.92
N CYS A 193 -29.47 7.65 7.09
CA CYS A 193 -30.50 7.77 6.06
C CYS A 193 -30.94 9.23 5.90
N LEU A 194 -31.07 9.68 4.66
CA LEU A 194 -31.49 11.03 4.27
C LEU A 194 -33.01 11.08 4.06
N PRO A 195 -33.70 12.19 4.35
CA PRO A 195 -35.12 12.31 4.07
C PRO A 195 -35.35 12.38 2.56
N CYS A 196 -36.35 11.64 2.07
CA CYS A 196 -36.77 11.72 0.67
C CYS A 196 -37.41 13.07 0.35
N ARG A 197 -37.28 13.50 -0.91
CA ARG A 197 -38.13 14.55 -1.48
C ARG A 197 -39.59 14.07 -1.49
N LEU A 198 -40.46 14.85 -0.85
CA LEU A 198 -41.88 14.51 -0.67
C LEU A 198 -42.67 14.67 -1.98
N GLU A 199 -42.65 15.88 -2.56
CA GLU A 199 -43.37 16.20 -3.80
C GLU A 199 -42.45 16.78 -4.90
N CYS A 200 -42.84 16.54 -6.15
CA CYS A 200 -42.28 17.21 -7.33
C CYS A 200 -42.86 18.63 -7.47
N HIS A 201 -42.16 19.52 -8.17
CA HIS A 201 -42.68 20.87 -8.48
C HIS A 201 -43.87 20.78 -9.45
N GLU A 202 -44.68 21.84 -9.56
CA GLU A 202 -45.88 21.84 -10.42
C GLU A 202 -45.55 21.56 -11.91
N ASP A 203 -44.36 21.95 -12.36
CA ASP A 203 -43.84 21.72 -13.72
C ASP A 203 -43.09 20.39 -13.88
N GLU A 204 -42.97 19.57 -12.83
CA GLU A 204 -42.21 18.32 -12.80
C GLU A 204 -43.11 17.09 -12.61
N VAL A 205 -42.83 16.01 -13.33
CA VAL A 205 -43.51 14.72 -13.18
C VAL A 205 -42.66 13.78 -12.33
N MET A 206 -43.27 13.08 -11.37
CA MET A 206 -42.61 12.02 -10.61
C MET A 206 -42.37 10.81 -11.51
N ILE A 207 -41.09 10.48 -11.75
CA ILE A 207 -40.66 9.33 -12.55
C ILE A 207 -40.42 8.11 -11.65
N ARG A 208 -39.96 8.34 -10.41
CA ARG A 208 -39.72 7.29 -9.40
C ARG A 208 -40.12 7.82 -8.03
N ALA A 209 -40.89 7.05 -7.27
CA ALA A 209 -41.17 7.36 -5.87
C ALA A 209 -39.96 7.04 -4.97
N CYS A 210 -39.91 7.67 -3.79
CA CYS A 210 -38.99 7.34 -2.70
C CYS A 210 -38.91 5.82 -2.46
N SER A 211 -37.70 5.32 -2.25
CA SER A 211 -37.45 3.96 -1.74
C SER A 211 -36.29 4.00 -0.74
N PRO A 212 -36.14 3.01 0.15
CA PRO A 212 -35.02 2.98 1.11
C PRO A 212 -33.64 3.11 0.44
N GLY A 213 -33.50 2.68 -0.80
CA GLY A 213 -32.24 2.75 -1.56
C GLY A 213 -32.12 3.92 -2.52
N SER A 214 -33.11 4.82 -2.61
CA SER A 214 -33.12 5.87 -3.64
C SER A 214 -34.15 7.00 -3.42
N ASP A 215 -33.79 8.25 -3.72
CA ASP A 215 -34.74 9.38 -3.59
C ASP A 215 -35.88 9.34 -4.63
N THR A 216 -36.94 10.09 -4.35
CA THR A 216 -37.99 10.47 -5.30
C THR A 216 -37.37 11.24 -6.47
N LEU A 217 -37.49 10.70 -7.68
CA LEU A 217 -36.94 11.31 -8.89
C LEU A 217 -38.04 12.04 -9.67
N CYS A 218 -37.87 13.35 -9.81
CA CYS A 218 -38.75 14.26 -10.54
C CYS A 218 -38.08 14.70 -11.85
N MET A 219 -38.85 14.84 -12.93
CA MET A 219 -38.37 15.31 -14.22
C MET A 219 -39.20 16.49 -14.71
N GLY A 220 -38.54 17.62 -15.00
CA GLY A 220 -39.19 18.80 -15.57
C GLY A 220 -39.87 18.51 -16.90
N THR A 221 -41.10 18.97 -17.06
CA THR A 221 -41.80 18.94 -18.34
C THR A 221 -41.17 19.96 -19.28
N TYR A 222 -40.43 19.49 -20.29
CA TYR A 222 -39.81 20.36 -21.28
C TYR A 222 -40.89 21.06 -22.15
N ARG A 223 -41.38 22.20 -21.66
CA ARG A 223 -42.24 23.13 -22.39
C ARG A 223 -41.52 24.39 -22.85
N ASP A 224 -40.25 24.58 -22.49
CA ASP A 224 -39.40 25.57 -23.15
C ASP A 224 -38.87 25.00 -24.48
N HIS A 225 -39.60 25.33 -25.56
CA HIS A 225 -38.98 25.35 -26.88
C HIS A 225 -37.93 26.44 -26.84
N PRO A 226 -36.68 26.22 -27.30
CA PRO A 226 -35.67 27.26 -27.30
C PRO A 226 -36.19 28.45 -28.10
N LYS A 227 -36.54 29.53 -27.39
CA LYS A 227 -37.19 30.71 -27.94
C LYS A 227 -36.16 31.42 -28.82
N LYS A 228 -36.21 31.12 -30.12
CA LYS A 228 -35.29 31.61 -31.13
C LYS A 228 -35.16 33.14 -30.98
N PRO A 229 -33.95 33.70 -30.74
CA PRO A 229 -33.81 35.14 -30.60
C PRO A 229 -34.33 35.84 -31.85
N PRO A 230 -35.11 36.93 -31.74
CA PRO A 230 -35.48 37.71 -32.90
C PRO A 230 -34.22 38.34 -33.49
N LEU A 231 -34.00 38.15 -34.80
CA LEU A 231 -33.09 39.01 -35.54
C LEU A 231 -33.63 40.45 -35.46
N SER A 232 -32.78 41.39 -35.11
CA SER A 232 -33.02 42.83 -35.35
C SER A 232 -31.68 43.51 -35.53
N ASP A 233 -31.51 44.08 -36.72
CA ASP A 233 -30.29 44.72 -37.18
C ASP A 233 -30.10 46.13 -36.58
N SER A 234 -28.82 46.51 -36.49
CA SER A 234 -28.27 47.85 -36.72
C SER A 234 -28.44 49.03 -35.73
N GLU A 235 -27.28 49.69 -35.57
CA GLU A 235 -27.04 51.15 -35.45
C GLU A 235 -27.21 51.89 -34.11
N GLY A 236 -26.14 51.83 -33.31
CA GLY A 236 -25.25 52.96 -32.97
C GLY A 236 -25.81 54.35 -32.58
N SER A 237 -25.42 54.83 -31.37
CA SER A 237 -24.56 56.04 -31.21
C SER A 237 -24.16 56.27 -29.73
N ALA A 238 -23.31 57.27 -29.50
CA ALA A 238 -22.48 57.53 -28.31
C ALA A 238 -23.17 57.84 -26.97
N SER A 239 -22.38 57.66 -25.89
CA SER A 239 -22.67 57.91 -24.46
C SER A 239 -22.63 59.42 -24.07
N PRO A 240 -23.00 59.83 -22.83
CA PRO A 240 -22.00 59.82 -21.73
C PRO A 240 -22.51 59.64 -20.26
N ASN A 241 -21.59 59.18 -19.39
CA ASN A 241 -21.53 59.32 -17.91
C ASN A 241 -22.63 58.62 -17.05
N ASN A 242 -22.40 58.19 -15.79
CA ASN A 242 -21.28 58.43 -14.86
C ASN A 242 -21.00 57.24 -13.90
N SER A 243 -19.72 57.03 -13.56
CA SER A 243 -19.15 56.44 -12.32
C SER A 243 -19.81 55.23 -11.60
N SER A 244 -19.08 54.10 -11.51
CA SER A 244 -18.50 53.57 -10.25
C SER A 244 -17.66 52.29 -10.47
N GLU A 245 -16.53 52.19 -9.77
CA GLU A 245 -15.63 51.05 -9.51
C GLU A 245 -15.08 50.17 -10.65
N PHE A 246 -13.76 49.91 -10.58
CA PHE A 246 -12.95 49.37 -11.68
C PHE A 246 -12.37 47.99 -11.33
N LEU A 247 -12.81 46.95 -12.05
CA LEU A 247 -12.10 45.67 -12.15
C LEU A 247 -11.97 45.31 -13.64
N PRO A 248 -10.81 44.81 -14.09
CA PRO A 248 -10.59 44.53 -15.52
C PRO A 248 -11.36 43.26 -15.95
N PRO A 249 -12.13 43.30 -17.06
CA PRO A 249 -12.70 42.09 -17.63
C PRO A 249 -11.59 41.23 -18.25
N LEU A 250 -11.70 39.90 -18.09
CA LEU A 250 -10.84 38.96 -18.82
C LEU A 250 -11.09 39.09 -20.34
N PRO A 251 -10.06 38.86 -21.19
CA PRO A 251 -10.20 38.94 -22.63
C PRO A 251 -11.12 37.84 -23.16
N ASP A 252 -12.26 38.25 -23.73
CA ASP A 252 -13.25 37.37 -24.36
C ASP A 252 -12.74 36.82 -25.70
N ASN A 253 -11.99 35.72 -25.62
CA ASN A 253 -11.44 34.98 -26.75
C ASN A 253 -12.35 33.83 -27.23
N SER A 254 -13.66 33.89 -26.95
CA SER A 254 -14.64 32.84 -27.28
C SER A 254 -14.73 32.48 -28.77
N LYS A 255 -14.31 33.37 -29.68
CA LYS A 255 -14.36 33.17 -31.15
C LYS A 255 -13.31 32.22 -31.72
N ASN A 256 -12.29 31.82 -30.94
CA ASN A 256 -11.23 30.90 -31.41
C ASN A 256 -11.28 29.51 -30.76
N ILE A 257 -12.30 29.19 -29.97
CA ILE A 257 -12.33 27.92 -29.22
C ILE A 257 -12.55 26.70 -30.14
N ILE A 258 -13.31 26.85 -31.22
CA ILE A 258 -13.59 25.78 -32.20
C ILE A 258 -12.31 25.32 -32.94
N PRO A 259 -11.50 26.19 -33.58
CA PRO A 259 -10.25 25.76 -34.20
C PRO A 259 -9.22 25.23 -33.19
N VAL A 260 -9.23 25.70 -31.93
CA VAL A 260 -8.41 25.13 -30.86
C VAL A 260 -8.83 23.69 -30.54
N TYR A 261 -10.13 23.42 -30.38
CA TYR A 261 -10.63 22.04 -30.21
C TYR A 261 -10.31 21.14 -31.42
N CYS A 262 -10.49 21.62 -32.66
CA CYS A 262 -10.12 20.85 -33.84
C CYS A 262 -8.61 20.55 -33.88
N SER A 263 -7.76 21.49 -33.44
CA SER A 263 -6.30 21.29 -33.38
C SER A 263 -5.91 20.26 -32.30
N ILE A 264 -6.57 20.30 -31.14
CA ILE A 264 -6.36 19.32 -30.05
C ILE A 264 -6.83 17.93 -30.49
N LEU A 265 -8.02 17.83 -31.11
CA LEU A 265 -8.54 16.56 -31.63
C LEU A 265 -7.63 15.99 -32.71
N ALA A 266 -7.12 16.81 -33.63
CA ALA A 266 -6.13 16.38 -34.63
C ALA A 266 -4.83 15.88 -33.97
N ALA A 267 -4.33 16.58 -32.95
CA ALA A 267 -3.14 16.16 -32.20
C ALA A 267 -3.36 14.83 -31.45
N VAL A 268 -4.53 14.60 -30.85
CA VAL A 268 -4.91 13.33 -30.21
C VAL A 268 -5.01 12.21 -31.25
N VAL A 269 -5.64 12.44 -32.40
CA VAL A 269 -5.73 11.45 -33.49
C VAL A 269 -4.34 11.10 -34.04
N VAL A 270 -3.48 12.09 -34.29
CA VAL A 270 -2.09 11.84 -34.73
C VAL A 270 -1.29 11.11 -33.63
N GLY A 271 -1.48 11.46 -32.36
CA GLY A 271 -0.87 10.78 -31.23
C GLY A 271 -1.32 9.31 -31.10
N LEU A 272 -2.60 9.02 -31.32
CA LEU A 272 -3.14 7.65 -31.34
C LEU A 272 -2.63 6.87 -32.55
N LEU A 273 -2.57 7.47 -33.74
CA LEU A 273 -1.98 6.83 -34.93
C LEU A 273 -0.49 6.55 -34.75
N ALA A 274 0.26 7.47 -34.14
CA ALA A 274 1.66 7.29 -33.79
C ALA A 274 1.84 6.21 -32.70
N TYR A 275 0.93 6.15 -31.71
CA TYR A 275 0.92 5.10 -30.69
C TYR A 275 0.62 3.72 -31.28
N VAL A 276 -0.36 3.61 -32.19
CA VAL A 276 -0.65 2.36 -32.92
C VAL A 276 0.53 1.95 -33.79
N ALA A 277 1.13 2.89 -34.55
CA ALA A 277 2.32 2.61 -35.34
C ALA A 277 3.52 2.19 -34.47
N PHE A 278 3.72 2.82 -33.31
CA PHE A 278 4.75 2.47 -32.34
C PHE A 278 4.49 1.09 -31.71
N LYS A 279 3.25 0.79 -31.31
CA LYS A 279 2.84 -0.52 -30.79
C LYS A 279 3.07 -1.63 -31.83
N TRP A 280 2.80 -1.34 -33.10
CA TRP A 280 3.09 -2.23 -34.24
C TRP A 280 4.60 -2.40 -34.50
N TYR A 281 5.42 -1.38 -34.21
CA TYR A 281 6.88 -1.43 -34.32
C TYR A 281 7.56 -2.16 -33.16
N VAL A 282 7.01 -2.05 -31.94
CA VAL A 282 7.53 -2.68 -30.72
C VAL A 282 7.17 -4.16 -30.63
N CYS A 283 6.03 -4.58 -31.21
CA CYS A 283 5.66 -5.98 -31.41
C CYS A 283 5.62 -6.34 -32.90
N PRO A 284 6.79 -6.52 -33.56
CA PRO A 284 6.81 -6.99 -34.95
C PRO A 284 6.17 -8.39 -35.03
N HIS A 285 5.22 -8.57 -35.94
CA HIS A 285 4.59 -9.88 -36.16
C HIS A 285 5.66 -10.97 -36.37
N PRO A 286 5.69 -12.04 -35.56
CA PRO A 286 6.48 -13.21 -35.90
C PRO A 286 5.92 -13.77 -37.21
N LYS A 287 6.78 -13.86 -38.23
CA LYS A 287 6.42 -14.46 -39.52
C LYS A 287 5.85 -15.85 -39.29
N LEU A 288 4.69 -16.13 -39.89
CA LEU A 288 4.02 -17.42 -39.80
C LEU A 288 5.01 -18.54 -40.17
N PRO A 289 5.29 -19.51 -39.29
CA PRO A 289 6.11 -20.66 -39.67
C PRO A 289 5.39 -21.49 -40.75
N PRO A 290 6.11 -22.04 -41.74
CA PRO A 290 5.49 -22.82 -42.80
C PRO A 290 4.82 -24.08 -42.24
N ALA A 291 3.65 -24.42 -42.80
CA ALA A 291 2.86 -25.55 -42.33
C ALA A 291 3.63 -26.89 -42.42
N PRO A 292 3.50 -27.81 -41.45
CA PRO A 292 4.15 -29.12 -41.50
C PRO A 292 3.69 -29.95 -42.70
N GLN A 293 4.62 -30.38 -43.54
CA GLN A 293 4.36 -31.42 -44.56
C GLN A 293 4.47 -32.82 -43.92
N PRO A 294 3.66 -33.80 -44.35
CA PRO A 294 3.76 -35.17 -43.86
C PRO A 294 5.04 -35.86 -44.40
N PRO A 295 5.74 -36.68 -43.59
CA PRO A 295 6.98 -37.32 -44.01
C PRO A 295 6.73 -38.51 -44.96
N ALA A 296 7.52 -38.57 -46.04
CA ALA A 296 7.67 -39.77 -46.88
C ALA A 296 8.79 -40.69 -46.31
N PRO A 297 8.74 -42.02 -46.55
CA PRO A 297 9.66 -42.97 -45.94
C PRO A 297 11.00 -43.08 -46.70
N ALA A 298 12.09 -43.35 -45.97
CA ALA A 298 13.39 -43.71 -46.54
C ALA A 298 13.94 -44.99 -45.91
N LEU A 299 14.49 -45.89 -46.74
CA LEU A 299 14.99 -47.20 -46.32
C LEU A 299 16.40 -47.15 -45.70
N SER A 300 16.67 -48.14 -44.87
CA SER A 300 17.96 -48.48 -44.23
C SER A 300 19.03 -49.05 -45.17
N PRO A 301 20.32 -48.98 -44.77
CA PRO A 301 21.36 -49.96 -45.15
C PRO A 301 21.85 -50.84 -43.97
N LEU A 302 22.71 -51.82 -44.27
CA LEU A 302 22.92 -53.07 -43.53
C LEU A 302 24.19 -53.15 -42.63
N LEU A 303 24.18 -54.18 -41.76
CA LEU A 303 25.24 -54.62 -40.82
C LEU A 303 26.34 -55.51 -41.43
N HIS A 304 27.48 -55.61 -40.71
CA HIS A 304 28.48 -56.69 -40.57
C HIS A 304 29.23 -56.45 -39.22
N SER A 305 29.81 -57.38 -38.44
CA SER A 305 29.71 -58.85 -38.33
C SER A 305 30.27 -59.37 -36.97
N GLU A 306 30.01 -60.65 -36.68
CA GLU A 306 30.46 -61.57 -35.59
C GLU A 306 32.00 -61.80 -35.42
N PRO A 307 32.53 -62.60 -34.43
CA PRO A 307 32.32 -62.62 -32.95
C PRO A 307 33.58 -63.02 -32.06
N SER A 308 33.47 -63.03 -30.70
CA SER A 308 34.08 -64.00 -29.70
C SER A 308 34.81 -63.48 -28.41
N SER A 309 34.61 -64.20 -27.29
CA SER A 309 35.02 -64.11 -25.83
C SER A 309 36.53 -64.05 -25.43
N PRO A 310 36.96 -63.98 -24.11
CA PRO A 310 36.29 -63.73 -22.81
C PRO A 310 37.01 -62.72 -21.81
N ALA A 311 36.51 -62.54 -20.56
CA ALA A 311 36.92 -61.58 -19.48
C ALA A 311 38.12 -62.05 -18.57
N PRO A 312 38.69 -61.32 -17.53
CA PRO A 312 38.14 -60.30 -16.57
C PRO A 312 39.15 -59.12 -16.19
N PRO A 313 39.15 -58.47 -14.99
CA PRO A 313 38.15 -57.59 -14.35
C PRO A 313 38.64 -56.15 -13.95
N GLN A 314 37.71 -55.33 -13.42
CA GLN A 314 37.86 -54.09 -12.60
C GLN A 314 37.92 -52.69 -13.27
N SER A 315 37.18 -51.77 -12.63
CA SER A 315 37.28 -50.29 -12.61
C SER A 315 36.43 -49.44 -13.58
N LEU A 316 35.83 -48.39 -12.97
CA LEU A 316 35.22 -47.17 -13.54
C LEU A 316 33.89 -47.27 -14.33
N HIS A 317 32.84 -46.73 -13.68
CA HIS A 317 31.63 -46.04 -14.17
C HIS A 317 30.77 -46.60 -15.34
N PRO A 318 29.44 -46.35 -15.34
CA PRO A 318 28.48 -47.13 -16.12
C PRO A 318 28.18 -46.53 -17.51
N PRO A 319 27.56 -47.35 -18.38
CA PRO A 319 26.41 -46.86 -19.13
C PRO A 319 25.18 -47.79 -19.06
N ALA A 320 24.02 -47.19 -19.30
CA ALA A 320 22.76 -47.88 -19.59
C ALA A 320 22.82 -48.60 -20.96
N GLY A 321 21.91 -49.51 -21.30
CA GLY A 321 20.76 -49.97 -20.52
C GLY A 321 20.05 -51.16 -21.18
N ALA A 322 19.29 -51.89 -20.39
CA ALA A 322 18.38 -52.93 -20.90
C ALA A 322 17.14 -52.28 -21.52
N LEU A 323 16.55 -52.97 -22.51
CA LEU A 323 15.38 -52.47 -23.24
C LEU A 323 14.18 -52.25 -22.31
N THR A 324 13.62 -51.05 -22.37
CA THR A 324 12.23 -50.77 -21.97
C THR A 324 11.39 -50.44 -23.21
N PRO A 325 10.10 -50.85 -23.24
CA PRO A 325 9.22 -50.58 -24.38
C PRO A 325 8.99 -49.06 -24.55
N PRO A 326 8.57 -48.60 -25.75
CA PRO A 326 8.31 -47.19 -26.01
C PRO A 326 7.25 -46.68 -25.03
N THR A 327 7.68 -45.78 -24.14
CA THR A 327 6.79 -45.08 -23.21
C THR A 327 5.73 -44.33 -24.00
N PRO A 328 4.44 -44.40 -23.63
CA PRO A 328 3.44 -43.46 -24.13
C PRO A 328 3.95 -42.04 -23.90
N LYS A 329 3.85 -41.17 -24.92
CA LYS A 329 4.07 -39.73 -24.67
C LYS A 329 3.12 -39.33 -23.54
N PRO A 330 3.59 -38.61 -22.50
CA PRO A 330 2.71 -38.15 -21.44
C PRO A 330 1.58 -37.31 -22.08
N PRO A 331 0.35 -37.39 -21.58
CA PRO A 331 -0.73 -36.55 -22.08
C PRO A 331 -0.31 -35.07 -21.95
N PRO A 332 -0.66 -34.22 -22.92
CA PRO A 332 -0.23 -32.84 -22.92
C PRO A 332 -0.67 -32.17 -21.62
N ARG A 333 0.30 -31.64 -20.86
CA ARG A 333 0.00 -30.93 -19.61
C ARG A 333 -0.84 -29.69 -19.95
N LEU A 334 -2.06 -29.64 -19.43
CA LEU A 334 -2.95 -28.49 -19.58
C LEU A 334 -2.63 -27.45 -18.51
N TYR A 335 -2.72 -26.16 -18.82
CA TYR A 335 -2.51 -25.08 -17.84
C TYR A 335 -3.46 -25.21 -16.62
N ARG A 336 -4.71 -25.60 -16.87
CA ARG A 336 -5.72 -25.86 -15.83
C ARG A 336 -5.38 -27.02 -14.88
N ALA A 337 -4.40 -27.87 -15.22
CA ALA A 337 -3.92 -28.96 -14.37
C ALA A 337 -2.75 -28.54 -13.45
N LEU A 338 -2.29 -27.29 -13.53
CA LEU A 338 -1.34 -26.73 -12.57
C LEU A 338 -2.00 -26.47 -11.21
N PRO A 339 -1.26 -26.53 -10.09
CA PRO A 339 -1.73 -26.05 -8.80
C PRO A 339 -2.11 -24.56 -8.84
N PRO A 340 -3.10 -24.11 -8.05
CA PRO A 340 -3.56 -22.72 -8.07
C PRO A 340 -2.45 -21.71 -7.72
N HIS A 341 -1.54 -22.04 -6.79
CA HIS A 341 -0.41 -21.17 -6.45
C HIS A 341 0.51 -20.88 -7.66
N LYS A 342 0.72 -21.87 -8.54
CA LYS A 342 1.52 -21.70 -9.77
C LYS A 342 0.77 -20.90 -10.85
N GLN A 343 -0.55 -20.93 -10.85
CA GLN A 343 -1.36 -20.10 -11.76
C GLN A 343 -1.29 -18.64 -11.30
N GLU A 344 -1.48 -18.39 -10.00
CA GLU A 344 -1.40 -17.07 -9.38
C GLU A 344 -0.01 -16.42 -9.52
N GLU A 345 1.09 -17.16 -9.30
CA GLU A 345 2.45 -16.67 -9.54
C GLU A 345 2.67 -16.22 -10.99
N VAL A 346 2.16 -16.98 -11.96
CA VAL A 346 2.28 -16.67 -13.40
C VAL A 346 1.45 -15.44 -13.78
N GLU A 347 0.27 -15.31 -13.20
CA GLU A 347 -0.62 -14.16 -13.37
C GLU A 347 0.02 -12.89 -12.78
N GLN A 348 0.50 -12.93 -11.54
CA GLN A 348 1.22 -11.81 -10.91
C GLN A 348 2.47 -11.40 -11.70
N LEU A 349 3.24 -12.37 -12.20
CA LEU A 349 4.39 -12.08 -13.07
C LEU A 349 3.93 -11.32 -14.32
N LEU A 350 2.88 -11.76 -15.02
CA LEU A 350 2.35 -11.13 -16.23
C LEU A 350 1.67 -9.77 -16.02
N GLU A 351 1.19 -9.49 -14.81
CA GLU A 351 0.67 -8.18 -14.42
C GLU A 351 1.78 -7.21 -13.98
N SER A 352 2.91 -7.72 -13.48
CA SER A 352 4.09 -6.91 -13.18
C SER A 352 4.74 -6.35 -14.47
N SER A 353 4.28 -5.17 -14.89
CA SER A 353 4.68 -4.50 -16.15
C SER A 353 6.15 -4.02 -16.19
N GLY A 354 7.02 -4.48 -15.28
CA GLY A 354 8.41 -4.04 -15.12
C GLY A 354 9.33 -4.31 -16.33
N HIS A 355 8.91 -5.18 -17.25
CA HIS A 355 9.67 -5.53 -18.46
C HIS A 355 9.04 -5.02 -19.77
N GLY A 356 7.95 -4.24 -19.71
CA GLY A 356 7.30 -3.67 -20.90
C GLY A 356 6.65 -4.69 -21.85
N LYS A 357 6.48 -5.93 -21.40
CA LYS A 357 5.90 -7.05 -22.16
C LYS A 357 4.89 -7.77 -21.27
N ASP A 358 3.69 -7.20 -21.24
CA ASP A 358 2.58 -7.56 -20.37
C ASP A 358 1.75 -8.72 -20.95
N TRP A 359 0.71 -9.11 -20.21
CA TRP A 359 -0.29 -10.08 -20.65
C TRP A 359 -0.92 -9.73 -22.02
N ARG A 360 -0.94 -8.46 -22.45
CA ARG A 360 -1.43 -8.08 -23.80
C ARG A 360 -0.55 -8.62 -24.91
N CYS A 361 0.77 -8.54 -24.77
CA CYS A 361 1.72 -9.15 -25.72
C CYS A 361 1.52 -10.66 -25.81
N LEU A 362 1.24 -11.32 -24.69
CA LEU A 362 0.89 -12.73 -24.65
C LEU A 362 -0.45 -13.00 -25.37
N ALA A 363 -1.49 -12.21 -25.10
CA ALA A 363 -2.80 -12.36 -25.73
C ALA A 363 -2.72 -12.29 -27.27
N SER A 364 -2.03 -11.29 -27.82
CA SER A 364 -1.81 -11.18 -29.27
C SER A 364 -1.03 -12.39 -29.83
N ARG A 365 -0.09 -12.95 -29.06
CA ARG A 365 0.66 -14.16 -29.46
C ARG A 365 -0.17 -15.44 -29.38
N LEU A 366 -1.18 -15.49 -28.51
CA LEU A 366 -2.18 -16.55 -28.41
C LEU A 366 -3.35 -16.37 -29.40
N GLY A 367 -3.26 -15.39 -30.29
CA GLY A 367 -4.23 -15.14 -31.37
C GLY A 367 -5.55 -14.54 -30.89
N TYR A 368 -5.51 -13.67 -29.87
CA TYR A 368 -6.65 -12.82 -29.51
C TYR A 368 -6.62 -11.52 -30.32
N GLU A 369 -7.77 -11.16 -30.87
CA GLU A 369 -8.01 -9.85 -31.51
C GLU A 369 -7.96 -8.72 -30.49
N GLU A 370 -7.54 -7.52 -30.92
CA GLU A 370 -7.31 -6.37 -30.04
C GLU A 370 -8.55 -5.98 -29.22
N GLU A 371 -9.76 -6.11 -29.80
CA GLU A 371 -11.04 -5.84 -29.12
C GLU A 371 -11.29 -6.79 -27.92
N ALA A 372 -10.86 -8.04 -28.01
CA ALA A 372 -10.95 -9.01 -26.91
C ALA A 372 -9.92 -8.69 -25.82
N VAL A 373 -8.70 -8.32 -26.22
CA VAL A 373 -7.63 -7.88 -25.29
C VAL A 373 -8.06 -6.64 -24.51
N ASP A 374 -8.66 -5.65 -25.17
CA ASP A 374 -9.22 -4.46 -24.53
C ASP A 374 -10.41 -4.78 -23.60
N THR A 375 -11.17 -5.83 -23.88
CA THR A 375 -12.26 -6.29 -23.01
C THR A 375 -11.71 -6.89 -21.72
N PHE A 376 -10.69 -7.76 -21.81
CA PHE A 376 -10.00 -8.30 -20.63
C PHE A 376 -9.33 -7.20 -19.80
N GLY A 377 -8.76 -6.18 -20.46
CA GLY A 377 -8.08 -5.05 -19.81
C GLY A 377 -8.99 -4.10 -19.03
N ARG A 378 -10.31 -4.27 -19.08
CA ARG A 378 -11.30 -3.54 -18.26
C ARG A 378 -11.70 -4.30 -16.98
N GLY A 379 -11.27 -5.56 -16.85
CA GLY A 379 -11.50 -6.37 -15.65
C GLY A 379 -10.49 -6.08 -14.53
N GLU A 380 -10.79 -6.60 -13.34
CA GLU A 380 -9.96 -6.41 -12.13
C GLU A 380 -8.67 -7.26 -12.15
N ALA A 381 -8.69 -8.42 -12.83
CA ALA A 381 -7.52 -9.29 -13.02
C ALA A 381 -7.38 -9.70 -14.50
N PRO A 382 -6.78 -8.85 -15.36
CA PRO A 382 -6.71 -9.09 -16.81
C PRO A 382 -5.89 -10.32 -17.20
N ALA A 383 -4.78 -10.62 -16.50
CA ALA A 383 -3.95 -11.78 -16.82
C ALA A 383 -4.65 -13.09 -16.46
N HIS A 384 -5.29 -13.13 -15.28
CA HIS A 384 -6.12 -14.25 -14.85
C HIS A 384 -7.26 -14.53 -15.83
N THR A 385 -7.96 -13.48 -16.28
CA THR A 385 -9.08 -13.60 -17.22
C THR A 385 -8.61 -14.15 -18.57
N LEU A 386 -7.50 -13.64 -19.11
CA LEU A 386 -6.89 -14.12 -20.35
C LEU A 386 -6.50 -15.60 -20.25
N LEU A 387 -5.79 -16.00 -19.19
CA LEU A 387 -5.28 -17.36 -19.04
C LEU A 387 -6.39 -18.36 -18.77
N SER A 388 -7.44 -17.95 -18.05
CA SER A 388 -8.65 -18.76 -17.83
C SER A 388 -9.45 -19.00 -19.11
N ASP A 389 -9.65 -17.94 -19.93
CA ASP A 389 -10.31 -18.07 -21.24
C ASP A 389 -9.47 -18.91 -22.21
N TRP A 390 -8.16 -18.65 -22.28
CA TRP A 390 -7.25 -19.42 -23.13
C TRP A 390 -7.19 -20.89 -22.73
N ALA A 391 -7.17 -21.20 -21.42
CA ALA A 391 -7.17 -22.57 -20.91
C ALA A 391 -8.47 -23.34 -21.20
N ALA A 392 -9.54 -22.67 -21.65
CA ALA A 392 -10.77 -23.30 -22.11
C ALA A 392 -10.76 -23.64 -23.62
N ARG A 393 -9.77 -23.15 -24.39
CA ARG A 393 -9.65 -23.39 -25.84
C ARG A 393 -9.02 -24.76 -26.13
N GLU A 394 -9.48 -25.42 -27.19
CA GLU A 394 -8.86 -26.67 -27.65
C GLU A 394 -7.41 -26.43 -28.09
N GLY A 395 -6.47 -27.22 -27.54
CA GLY A 395 -5.04 -27.04 -27.77
C GLY A 395 -4.29 -26.21 -26.71
N ALA A 396 -4.93 -25.81 -25.61
CA ALA A 396 -4.33 -25.06 -24.50
C ALA A 396 -3.33 -25.87 -23.64
N THR A 397 -2.22 -26.25 -24.27
CA THR A 397 -1.13 -27.03 -23.68
C THR A 397 -0.05 -26.12 -23.08
N LEU A 398 0.56 -26.56 -21.99
CA LEU A 398 1.66 -25.87 -21.32
C LEU A 398 2.82 -25.59 -22.29
N GLU A 399 3.08 -26.50 -23.22
CA GLU A 399 4.09 -26.33 -24.29
C GLU A 399 3.75 -25.15 -25.22
N ALA A 400 2.48 -24.98 -25.60
CA ALA A 400 2.04 -23.84 -26.39
C ALA A 400 2.14 -22.51 -25.62
N LEU A 401 1.83 -22.52 -24.32
CA LEU A 401 2.01 -21.34 -23.45
C LEU A 401 3.49 -20.96 -23.32
N CYS A 402 4.36 -21.94 -23.03
CA CYS A 402 5.80 -21.71 -22.94
C CYS A 402 6.40 -21.23 -24.27
N ALA A 403 5.93 -21.74 -25.41
CA ALA A 403 6.34 -21.26 -26.73
C ALA A 403 5.88 -19.82 -27.02
N ALA A 404 4.69 -19.43 -26.55
CA ALA A 404 4.19 -18.05 -26.64
C ALA A 404 4.99 -17.09 -25.73
N LEU A 405 5.27 -17.50 -24.48
CA LEU A 405 6.05 -16.75 -23.49
C LEU A 405 7.52 -16.56 -23.90
N ALA A 406 8.18 -17.63 -24.36
CA ALA A 406 9.51 -17.53 -24.97
C ALA A 406 9.48 -16.62 -26.21
N GLY A 407 8.38 -16.66 -26.97
CA GLY A 407 8.13 -15.82 -28.13
C GLY A 407 7.94 -14.33 -27.84
N ILE A 408 7.66 -13.94 -26.60
CA ILE A 408 7.68 -12.53 -26.11
C ILE A 408 8.93 -12.24 -25.27
N GLU A 409 9.94 -13.12 -25.29
CA GLU A 409 11.17 -13.02 -24.50
C GLU A 409 10.90 -12.86 -22.98
N ARG A 410 9.97 -13.66 -22.46
CA ARG A 410 9.68 -13.80 -21.01
C ARG A 410 10.08 -15.19 -20.50
N PRO A 411 11.39 -15.50 -20.46
CA PRO A 411 11.88 -16.81 -19.99
C PRO A 411 11.66 -17.00 -18.48
N ASP A 412 11.60 -15.91 -17.72
CA ASP A 412 11.26 -15.85 -16.29
C ASP A 412 9.93 -16.54 -15.97
N VAL A 413 8.89 -16.28 -16.77
CA VAL A 413 7.59 -16.93 -16.63
C VAL A 413 7.65 -18.41 -17.05
N VAL A 414 8.49 -18.74 -18.05
CA VAL A 414 8.71 -20.12 -18.50
C VAL A 414 9.45 -20.95 -17.44
N GLU A 415 10.45 -20.38 -16.76
CA GLU A 415 11.16 -21.03 -15.65
C GLU A 415 10.24 -21.29 -14.46
N ASN A 416 9.33 -20.37 -14.11
CA ASN A 416 8.32 -20.62 -13.07
C ASN A 416 7.38 -21.80 -13.43
N LEU A 417 6.88 -21.80 -14.67
CA LEU A 417 5.98 -22.84 -15.22
C LEU A 417 6.65 -24.22 -15.34
N THR A 418 7.95 -24.27 -15.61
CA THR A 418 8.70 -25.53 -15.84
C THR A 418 9.50 -26.01 -14.63
N GLY A 419 9.77 -25.13 -13.66
CA GLY A 419 10.49 -25.45 -12.44
C GLY A 419 9.73 -26.46 -11.57
N PRO A 420 10.45 -27.29 -10.77
CA PRO A 420 9.82 -28.17 -9.81
C PRO A 420 8.93 -27.36 -8.85
N ALA A 421 7.85 -27.98 -8.38
CA ALA A 421 7.08 -27.38 -7.29
C ALA A 421 7.90 -27.55 -6.01
N GLU A 422 8.59 -26.48 -5.58
CA GLU A 422 9.13 -26.38 -4.23
C GLU A 422 7.99 -26.63 -3.25
N ALA A 423 8.07 -27.72 -2.51
CA ALA A 423 7.06 -28.05 -1.52
C ALA A 423 7.21 -27.09 -0.33
N SER A 424 6.41 -26.01 -0.33
CA SER A 424 6.27 -25.12 0.82
C SER A 424 5.63 -25.91 1.97
N SER A 425 6.48 -26.59 2.74
CA SER A 425 6.09 -27.31 3.94
C SER A 425 5.84 -26.32 5.06
N VAL A 426 4.58 -26.11 5.40
CA VAL A 426 4.20 -25.36 6.60
C VAL A 426 4.55 -26.20 7.84
N VAL A 427 5.54 -25.71 8.59
CA VAL A 427 5.77 -25.91 10.03
C VAL A 427 6.04 -24.54 10.63
#